data_AF-A0A7S3X8Z0-F1
#
_entry.id   AF-A0A7S3X8Z0-F1
#
_cell.length_a   1.000
_cell.length_b   1.000
_cell.length_c   1.000
_cell.angle_alpha   90.00
_cell.angle_beta   90.00
_cell.angle_gamma   90.00
#
_symmetry.space_group_name_H-M   'P 1'
#
loop_
_entity.id
_entity.type
_entity.pdbx_description
1 polymer ?
#
loop_
_entity_poly.entity_id
_entity_poly.type
_entity_poly.pdbx_seq_one_letter_code
_entity_poly.pdbx_strand_id
1 'polypeptide(L)'
;MMADAKLPAAQQRHLRAVAAGQRPPPVPVAPSGARMVNRGQPRPYEDRYAGIALNPSIVPRSIKLREQIVAETNGYARDQFCTTFDGRRDRAKEKAVLQDEYLRRDEGHGRPSASTQPPRSMTPSPKSEAARLHEAISEEICERQEFLEDMRKVGKAQPHEAKLQREIAERTLELRRVEELMKMDN
;
A
#
# COMPACT_ATOMS: atom_id res chain seq x y z
N MET A 1 33.36 -20.99 -56.87
CA MET A 1 33.23 -21.47 -55.48
C MET A 1 32.43 -20.53 -54.56
N MET A 2 32.40 -19.20 -54.73
CA MET A 2 31.58 -18.31 -53.85
C MET A 2 30.25 -17.84 -54.48
N ALA A 3 30.05 -18.00 -55.79
CA ALA A 3 28.84 -17.56 -56.49
C ALA A 3 27.66 -18.54 -56.33
N ASP A 4 27.95 -19.80 -55.99
CA ASP A 4 26.94 -20.87 -55.90
C ASP A 4 26.16 -20.84 -54.57
N ALA A 5 26.64 -20.07 -53.59
CA ALA A 5 26.13 -20.08 -52.22
C ALA A 5 24.83 -19.25 -52.01
N LYS A 6 24.24 -18.64 -53.05
CA LYS A 6 23.06 -17.75 -52.96
C LYS A 6 23.15 -16.67 -51.85
N LEU A 7 24.35 -16.30 -51.42
CA LEU A 7 24.56 -15.31 -50.37
C LEU A 7 24.33 -13.89 -50.91
N PRO A 8 23.72 -12.98 -50.13
CA PRO A 8 23.66 -11.55 -50.46
C PRO A 8 25.05 -10.96 -50.76
N ALA A 9 25.13 -10.07 -51.74
CA ALA A 9 26.40 -9.49 -52.20
C ALA A 9 27.20 -8.77 -51.10
N ALA A 10 26.54 -8.30 -50.03
CA ALA A 10 27.20 -7.73 -48.86
C ALA A 10 27.96 -8.80 -48.05
N GLN A 11 27.37 -9.97 -47.86
CA GLN A 11 27.99 -11.10 -47.15
C GLN A 11 29.14 -11.71 -47.96
N GLN A 12 28.98 -11.81 -49.29
CA GLN A 12 30.07 -12.27 -50.15
C GLN A 12 31.28 -11.33 -50.09
N ARG A 13 31.06 -10.01 -50.06
CA ARG A 13 32.14 -9.02 -49.90
C ARG A 13 32.82 -9.11 -48.54
N HIS A 14 32.04 -9.32 -47.49
CA HIS A 14 32.57 -9.53 -46.13
C HIS A 14 33.47 -10.77 -46.06
N LEU A 15 33.01 -11.91 -46.56
CA LEU A 15 33.77 -13.16 -46.56
C LEU A 15 35.05 -13.07 -47.40
N ARG A 16 35.01 -12.38 -48.55
CA ARG A 16 36.23 -12.13 -49.36
C ARG A 16 37.24 -11.26 -48.62
N ALA A 17 36.79 -10.23 -47.91
CA ALA A 17 37.68 -9.35 -47.13
C ALA A 17 38.37 -10.12 -45.99
N VAL A 18 37.62 -10.96 -45.27
CA VAL A 18 38.16 -11.83 -44.21
C VAL A 18 39.16 -12.84 -44.77
N ALA A 19 38.84 -13.49 -45.90
CA ALA A 19 39.74 -14.45 -46.55
C ALA A 19 41.04 -13.80 -47.05
N ALA A 20 40.98 -12.51 -47.41
CA ALA A 20 42.16 -11.72 -47.81
C ALA A 20 42.94 -11.13 -46.61
N GLY A 21 42.57 -11.46 -45.37
CA GLY A 21 43.21 -10.94 -44.15
C GLY A 21 42.97 -9.44 -43.92
N GLN A 22 42.04 -8.83 -44.65
CA GLN A 22 41.70 -7.43 -44.51
C GLN A 22 40.55 -7.26 -43.52
N ARG A 23 40.53 -6.12 -42.81
CA ARG A 23 39.42 -5.77 -41.93
C ARG A 23 38.16 -5.62 -42.78
N PRO A 24 37.10 -6.42 -42.53
CA PRO A 24 35.92 -6.37 -43.36
C PRO A 24 35.16 -5.04 -43.16
N PRO A 25 34.51 -4.52 -44.23
CA PRO A 25 33.74 -3.30 -44.13
C PRO A 25 32.56 -3.47 -43.15
N PRO A 26 32.16 -2.40 -42.44
CA PRO A 26 31.04 -2.46 -41.51
C PRO A 26 29.79 -2.89 -42.27
N VAL A 27 29.11 -3.94 -41.77
CA VAL A 27 27.83 -4.37 -42.32
C VAL A 27 26.82 -3.28 -41.97
N PRO A 28 26.14 -2.66 -42.95
CA PRO A 28 25.09 -1.71 -42.64
C PRO A 28 23.94 -2.47 -41.98
N VAL A 29 23.86 -2.39 -40.66
CA VAL A 29 22.69 -2.80 -39.89
C VAL A 29 21.63 -1.76 -40.18
N ALA A 30 20.73 -2.05 -41.13
CA ALA A 30 19.56 -1.22 -41.31
C ALA A 30 18.81 -1.20 -39.96
N PRO A 31 18.57 -0.03 -39.35
CA PRO A 31 17.73 0.02 -38.17
C PRO A 31 16.33 -0.44 -38.59
N SER A 32 15.95 -1.64 -38.15
CA SER A 32 14.58 -2.12 -38.25
C SER A 32 13.69 -1.13 -37.50
N GLY A 33 13.00 -0.24 -38.22
CA GLY A 33 11.85 0.48 -37.69
C GLY A 33 11.86 2.01 -37.73
N ALA A 34 12.86 2.70 -38.28
CA ALA A 34 12.79 4.16 -38.40
C ALA A 34 12.00 4.58 -39.66
N ARG A 35 10.68 4.41 -39.65
CA ARG A 35 9.81 5.22 -40.54
C ARG A 35 10.03 6.68 -40.16
N MET A 36 10.63 7.46 -41.05
CA MET A 36 10.62 8.92 -40.94
C MET A 36 9.16 9.39 -40.94
N VAL A 37 8.65 9.74 -39.76
CA VAL A 37 7.33 10.35 -39.61
C VAL A 37 7.47 11.83 -39.95
N ASN A 38 6.70 12.28 -40.94
CA ASN A 38 6.62 13.66 -41.42
C ASN A 38 6.61 14.68 -40.26
N ARG A 39 7.65 15.52 -40.19
CA ARG A 39 7.70 16.72 -39.35
C ARG A 39 6.88 17.81 -40.04
N GLY A 40 5.62 17.98 -39.62
CA GLY A 40 4.73 18.96 -40.27
C GLY A 40 3.79 19.72 -39.36
N GLN A 41 3.30 19.14 -38.26
CA GLN A 41 2.43 19.85 -37.31
C GLN A 41 2.59 19.32 -35.87
N PRO A 42 2.49 20.19 -34.84
CA PRO A 42 2.38 19.74 -33.47
C PRO A 42 1.04 19.02 -33.29
N ARG A 43 1.07 17.69 -33.30
CA ARG A 43 -0.09 16.91 -32.88
C ARG A 43 -0.22 17.02 -31.37
N PRO A 44 -1.45 17.16 -30.82
CA PRO A 44 -1.65 17.04 -29.38
C PRO A 44 -1.09 15.70 -28.91
N TYR A 45 -0.37 15.72 -27.79
CA TYR A 45 0.21 14.51 -27.23
C TYR A 45 -0.90 13.57 -26.78
N GLU A 46 -1.06 12.45 -27.49
CA GLU A 46 -1.92 11.36 -27.06
C GLU A 46 -1.05 10.36 -26.29
N ASP A 47 -1.27 10.26 -24.98
CA ASP A 47 -0.65 9.24 -24.16
C ASP A 47 -1.24 7.88 -24.51
N ARG A 48 -0.49 7.10 -25.30
CA ARG A 48 -0.87 5.74 -25.70
C ARG A 48 -0.98 4.77 -24.52
N TYR A 49 -0.48 5.15 -23.36
CA TYR A 49 -0.51 4.34 -22.15
C TYR A 49 -1.53 4.84 -21.12
N ALA A 50 -2.33 5.85 -21.46
CA ALA A 50 -3.42 6.31 -20.61
C ALA A 50 -4.37 5.15 -20.28
N GLY A 51 -4.54 4.84 -18.99
CA GLY A 51 -5.39 3.76 -18.51
C GLY A 51 -4.76 2.36 -18.50
N ILE A 52 -3.52 2.21 -18.96
CA ILE A 52 -2.77 0.95 -18.84
C ILE A 52 -1.95 0.99 -17.57
N ALA A 53 -2.12 -0.01 -16.69
CA ALA A 53 -1.31 -0.15 -15.49
C ALA A 53 0.14 -0.51 -15.87
N LEU A 54 0.98 0.50 -16.06
CA LEU A 54 2.40 0.32 -16.34
C LEU A 54 3.17 0.03 -15.06
N ASN A 55 4.15 -0.88 -15.14
CA ASN A 55 5.07 -1.13 -14.04
C ASN A 55 5.82 0.17 -13.69
N PRO A 56 5.82 0.59 -12.40
CA PRO A 56 6.51 1.78 -11.94
C PRO A 56 7.98 1.92 -12.33
N SER A 57 8.67 0.81 -12.57
CA SER A 57 10.09 0.80 -12.95
C SER A 57 10.34 1.14 -14.43
N ILE A 58 9.33 1.04 -15.28
CA ILE A 58 9.44 1.27 -16.74
C ILE A 58 9.19 2.73 -17.08
N VAL A 59 8.39 3.43 -16.26
CA VAL A 59 8.08 4.85 -16.47
C VAL A 59 9.13 5.70 -15.75
N PRO A 60 9.84 6.61 -16.44
CA PRO A 60 10.73 7.55 -15.78
C PRO A 60 9.89 8.50 -14.92
N ARG A 61 9.75 8.18 -13.63
CA ARG A 61 9.17 9.09 -12.66
C ARG A 61 10.22 10.15 -12.37
N SER A 62 9.90 11.41 -12.62
CA SER A 62 10.69 12.50 -12.04
C SER A 62 10.67 12.34 -10.53
N ILE A 63 11.85 12.32 -9.91
CA ILE A 63 11.96 12.33 -8.45
C ILE A 63 11.47 13.71 -8.01
N LYS A 64 10.24 13.77 -7.50
CA LYS A 64 9.68 15.01 -6.99
C LYS A 64 10.43 15.42 -5.73
N LEU A 65 10.74 16.71 -5.62
CA LEU A 65 11.30 17.26 -4.40
C LEU A 65 10.24 17.24 -3.29
N ARG A 66 10.68 17.13 -2.04
CA ARG A 66 9.80 17.10 -0.86
C ARG A 66 8.79 18.25 -0.87
N GLU A 67 9.22 19.46 -1.23
CA GLU A 67 8.40 20.66 -1.29
C GLU A 67 7.26 20.56 -2.32
N GLN A 68 7.55 19.98 -3.49
CA GLN A 68 6.55 19.76 -4.54
C GLN A 68 5.50 18.76 -4.09
N ILE A 69 5.92 17.70 -3.40
CA ILE A 69 4.99 16.70 -2.87
C ILE A 69 4.08 17.33 -1.80
N VAL A 70 4.66 18.11 -0.87
CA VAL A 70 3.87 18.80 0.17
C VAL A 70 2.84 19.77 -0.45
N ALA A 71 3.21 20.50 -1.50
CA ALA A 71 2.31 21.41 -2.19
C ALA A 71 1.18 20.69 -2.95
N GLU A 72 1.47 19.55 -3.58
CA GLU A 72 0.48 18.77 -4.34
C GLU A 72 -0.47 17.97 -3.46
N THR A 73 0.02 17.39 -2.35
CA THR A 73 -0.78 16.50 -1.50
C THR A 73 -1.18 17.13 -0.16
N ASN A 74 -1.10 18.46 -0.01
CA ASN A 74 -1.35 19.17 1.26
C ASN A 74 -0.54 18.64 2.46
N GLY A 75 0.66 18.13 2.19
CA GLY A 75 1.55 17.53 3.19
C GLY A 75 1.17 16.10 3.57
N TYR A 76 2.17 15.27 3.83
CA TYR A 76 2.03 13.93 4.39
C TYR A 76 1.65 13.96 5.88
N ALA A 77 0.56 14.65 6.23
CA ALA A 77 -0.04 14.51 7.55
C ALA A 77 -1.20 13.53 7.41
N ARG A 78 -1.02 12.29 7.91
CA ARG A 78 -2.17 11.41 8.11
C ARG A 78 -3.06 12.06 9.16
N ASP A 79 -4.36 12.16 8.91
CA ASP A 79 -5.32 12.74 9.85
C ASP A 79 -5.25 12.12 11.25
N GLN A 80 -4.79 10.86 11.35
CA GLN A 80 -4.57 10.13 12.60
C GLN A 80 -3.48 10.74 13.51
N PHE A 81 -2.57 11.55 12.95
CA PHE A 81 -1.53 12.30 13.68
C PHE A 81 -1.76 13.82 13.62
N CYS A 82 -2.74 14.28 12.84
CA CYS A 82 -3.32 15.58 13.05
C CYS A 82 -4.12 15.50 14.34
N THR A 83 -3.52 15.85 15.47
CA THR A 83 -4.33 16.19 16.64
C THR A 83 -5.34 17.23 16.14
N THR A 84 -6.64 16.95 16.28
CA THR A 84 -7.77 17.85 16.01
C THR A 84 -7.80 19.04 16.97
N PHE A 85 -6.62 19.53 17.27
CA PHE A 85 -6.30 20.69 18.09
C PHE A 85 -5.91 21.78 17.11
N ASP A 86 -6.93 22.26 16.40
CA ASP A 86 -6.84 23.56 15.76
C ASP A 86 -6.27 24.54 16.78
N GLY A 87 -5.25 25.30 16.37
CA GLY A 87 -4.50 26.26 17.15
C GLY A 87 -5.32 27.46 17.63
N ARG A 88 -6.44 27.20 18.29
CA ARG A 88 -7.36 28.13 18.94
C ARG A 88 -7.49 27.88 20.44
N ARG A 89 -6.72 26.95 21.03
CA ARG A 89 -6.56 26.92 22.48
C ARG A 89 -5.46 27.91 22.85
N ASP A 90 -5.87 28.94 23.56
CA ASP A 90 -5.01 29.99 24.07
C ASP A 90 -4.01 29.37 25.05
N ARG A 91 -2.79 29.09 24.56
CA ARG A 91 -1.78 28.34 25.33
C ARG A 91 -1.48 28.99 26.68
N ALA A 92 -1.68 30.31 26.79
CA ALA A 92 -1.52 31.03 28.05
C ALA A 92 -2.57 30.59 29.09
N LYS A 93 -3.82 30.37 28.67
CA LYS A 93 -4.90 29.91 29.55
C LYS A 93 -4.69 28.46 29.96
N GLU A 94 -4.30 27.61 29.03
CA GLU A 94 -4.04 26.19 29.32
C GLU A 94 -2.84 26.02 30.26
N LYS A 95 -1.79 26.82 30.07
CA LYS A 95 -0.65 26.87 31.00
C LYS A 95 -1.07 27.34 32.40
N ALA A 96 -1.92 28.36 32.49
CA ALA A 96 -2.42 28.85 33.79
C ALA A 96 -3.25 27.78 34.52
N VAL A 97 -4.14 27.09 33.80
CA VAL A 97 -4.95 25.99 34.36
C VAL A 97 -4.07 24.86 34.89
N LEU A 98 -3.06 24.45 34.12
CA LEU A 98 -2.15 23.38 34.55
C LEU A 98 -1.28 23.79 35.74
N GLN A 99 -0.87 25.06 35.82
CA GLN A 99 -0.14 25.58 36.98
C GLN A 99 -1.01 25.62 38.23
N ASP A 100 -2.24 26.09 38.11
CA ASP A 100 -3.22 26.12 39.22
C ASP A 100 -3.56 24.70 39.71
N GLU A 101 -3.70 23.74 38.80
CA GLU A 101 -3.97 22.34 39.14
C GLU A 101 -2.77 21.67 39.81
N TYR A 102 -1.55 21.99 39.36
CA TYR A 102 -0.32 21.52 40.00
C TYR A 102 -0.16 22.08 41.42
N LEU A 103 -0.40 23.39 41.60
CA LEU A 103 -0.35 24.04 42.91
C LEU A 103 -1.43 23.51 43.87
N ARG A 104 -2.65 23.25 43.37
CA ARG A 104 -3.72 22.60 44.17
C ARG A 104 -3.40 21.18 44.59
N ARG A 105 -2.48 20.48 43.89
CA ARG A 105 -2.08 19.12 44.23
C ARG A 105 -1.10 19.08 45.40
N ASP A 106 -0.31 20.14 45.58
CA ASP A 106 0.69 20.25 46.65
C ASP A 106 0.12 20.85 47.94
N GLU A 107 -1.01 21.56 47.88
CA GLU A 107 -1.77 22.00 49.06
C GLU A 107 -2.69 20.88 49.59
N GLY A 108 -2.11 19.96 50.35
CA GLY A 108 -2.80 18.82 50.92
C GLY A 108 -4.02 19.16 51.80
N HIS A 109 -5.04 18.33 51.66
CA HIS A 109 -6.10 18.03 52.64
C HIS A 109 -7.23 19.06 52.84
N GLY A 110 -8.29 18.91 52.04
CA GLY A 110 -9.62 19.40 52.37
C GLY A 110 -10.68 18.82 51.44
N ARG A 111 -11.25 17.66 51.79
CA ARG A 111 -12.47 17.17 51.14
C ARG A 111 -13.61 18.16 51.43
N PRO A 112 -14.44 18.48 50.43
CA PRO A 112 -15.87 18.47 50.69
C PRO A 112 -16.61 17.46 49.80
N SER A 113 -17.57 16.89 50.48
CA SER A 113 -18.61 15.93 50.12
C SER A 113 -19.20 16.00 48.69
N ALA A 114 -19.52 14.81 48.19
CA ALA A 114 -20.64 14.44 47.33
C ALA A 114 -20.86 15.25 46.02
N SER A 115 -20.40 14.66 44.92
CA SER A 115 -21.10 14.71 43.64
C SER A 115 -21.21 13.29 43.12
N THR A 116 -22.45 12.85 42.91
CA THR A 116 -22.91 11.60 42.33
C THR A 116 -22.02 11.14 41.18
N GLN A 117 -21.10 10.20 41.45
CA GLN A 117 -20.59 9.34 40.38
C GLN A 117 -21.69 8.31 40.10
N PRO A 118 -22.14 8.14 38.84
CA PRO A 118 -22.96 6.98 38.50
C PRO A 118 -22.20 5.71 38.91
N PRO A 119 -22.90 4.62 39.27
CA PRO A 119 -22.22 3.37 39.60
C PRO A 119 -21.26 3.08 38.45
N ARG A 120 -19.96 3.00 38.76
CA ARG A 120 -18.97 2.52 37.81
C ARG A 120 -19.54 1.19 37.34
N SER A 121 -20.00 1.15 36.10
CA SER A 121 -20.42 -0.07 35.45
C SER A 121 -19.32 -1.06 35.74
N MET A 122 -19.70 -2.23 36.24
CA MET A 122 -18.76 -3.31 36.47
C MET A 122 -18.03 -3.52 35.15
N THR A 123 -16.82 -2.97 35.03
CA THR A 123 -15.95 -3.30 33.93
C THR A 123 -15.77 -4.80 34.06
N PRO A 124 -16.17 -5.60 33.05
CA PRO A 124 -15.94 -7.03 33.13
C PRO A 124 -14.46 -7.23 33.44
N SER A 125 -14.17 -8.17 34.36
CA SER A 125 -12.82 -8.59 34.68
C SER A 125 -12.00 -8.62 33.39
N PRO A 126 -10.77 -8.06 33.36
CA PRO A 126 -9.99 -8.02 32.13
C PRO A 126 -9.93 -9.44 31.57
N LYS A 127 -10.63 -9.66 30.44
CA LYS A 127 -10.60 -10.95 29.74
C LYS A 127 -9.14 -11.36 29.59
N SER A 128 -8.83 -12.63 29.86
CA SER A 128 -7.50 -13.17 29.61
C SER A 128 -7.10 -12.87 28.17
N GLU A 129 -5.81 -12.72 27.91
CA GLU A 129 -5.30 -12.44 26.57
C GLU A 129 -5.82 -13.46 25.55
N ALA A 130 -5.87 -14.74 25.93
CA ALA A 130 -6.44 -15.82 25.14
C ALA A 130 -7.95 -15.62 24.86
N ALA A 131 -8.74 -15.17 25.83
CA ALA A 131 -10.16 -14.89 25.63
C ALA A 131 -10.42 -13.70 24.69
N ARG A 132 -9.54 -12.68 24.70
CA ARG A 132 -9.61 -11.56 23.74
C ARG A 132 -9.25 -12.01 22.34
N LEU A 133 -8.23 -12.85 22.21
CA LEU A 133 -7.80 -13.41 20.94
C LEU A 133 -8.88 -14.33 20.34
N HIS A 134 -9.53 -15.15 21.17
CA HIS A 134 -10.66 -16.00 20.75
C HIS A 134 -11.81 -15.17 20.19
N GLU A 135 -12.23 -14.12 20.92
CA GLU A 135 -13.28 -13.21 20.48
C GLU A 135 -12.92 -12.55 19.14
N ALA A 136 -11.72 -11.99 19.03
CA ALA A 136 -11.28 -11.33 17.80
C ALA A 136 -11.26 -12.27 16.58
N ILE A 137 -10.74 -13.51 16.73
CA ILE A 137 -10.74 -14.49 15.64
C ILE A 137 -12.16 -14.89 15.27
N SER A 138 -13.05 -15.04 16.26
CA SER A 138 -14.46 -15.39 16.01
C SER A 138 -15.20 -14.29 15.23
N GLU A 139 -14.95 -13.03 15.55
CA GLU A 139 -15.47 -11.87 14.80
C GLU A 139 -14.93 -11.86 13.36
N GLU A 140 -13.62 -12.09 13.18
CA GLU A 140 -12.98 -12.11 11.85
C GLU A 140 -13.54 -13.22 10.93
N ILE A 141 -13.98 -14.34 11.50
CA ILE A 141 -14.62 -15.43 10.77
C ILE A 141 -16.03 -15.01 10.33
N CYS A 142 -16.82 -14.45 11.24
CA CYS A 142 -18.17 -13.96 10.97
C CYS A 142 -18.16 -12.89 9.88
N GLU A 143 -17.29 -11.88 9.99
CA GLU A 143 -17.15 -10.81 9.00
C GLU A 143 -16.84 -11.34 7.60
N ARG A 144 -15.94 -12.33 7.49
CA ARG A 144 -15.61 -12.95 6.19
C ARG A 144 -16.76 -13.75 5.61
N GLN A 145 -17.53 -14.43 6.45
CA GLN A 145 -18.73 -15.16 6.01
C GLN A 145 -19.79 -14.19 5.50
N GLU A 146 -20.07 -13.13 6.25
CA GLU A 146 -21.00 -12.07 5.86
C GLU A 146 -20.56 -11.39 4.55
N PHE A 147 -19.28 -11.06 4.43
CA PHE A 147 -18.72 -10.49 3.21
C PHE A 147 -18.90 -11.43 2.01
N LEU A 148 -18.65 -12.74 2.19
CA LEU A 148 -18.83 -13.73 1.13
C LEU A 148 -20.31 -13.83 0.71
N GLU A 149 -21.24 -13.83 1.67
CA GLU A 149 -22.68 -13.81 1.41
C GLU A 149 -23.12 -12.55 0.65
N ASP A 150 -22.60 -11.37 1.03
CA ASP A 150 -22.89 -10.13 0.34
C ASP A 150 -22.33 -10.14 -1.09
N MET A 151 -21.13 -10.69 -1.29
CA MET A 151 -20.58 -10.90 -2.63
C MET A 151 -21.40 -11.87 -3.48
N ARG A 152 -22.03 -12.90 -2.86
CA ARG A 152 -22.94 -13.82 -3.54
C ARG A 152 -24.20 -13.10 -3.99
N LYS A 153 -24.80 -12.26 -3.14
CA LYS A 153 -26.00 -11.44 -3.48
C LYS A 153 -25.74 -10.51 -4.66
N VAL A 154 -24.53 -9.96 -4.76
CA VAL A 154 -24.11 -9.05 -5.85
C VAL A 154 -23.65 -9.83 -7.10
N GLY A 155 -23.57 -11.16 -7.06
CA GLY A 155 -23.14 -12.00 -8.18
C GLY A 155 -21.63 -11.93 -8.47
N LYS A 156 -20.82 -11.43 -7.52
CA LYS A 156 -19.37 -11.23 -7.65
C LYS A 156 -18.53 -12.22 -6.83
N ALA A 157 -19.14 -13.24 -6.22
CA ALA A 157 -18.45 -14.17 -5.32
C ALA A 157 -17.38 -15.03 -6.01
N GLN A 158 -17.65 -15.54 -7.22
CA GLN A 158 -16.80 -16.50 -7.96
C GLN A 158 -15.28 -16.22 -7.93
N PRO A 159 -14.77 -15.01 -8.26
CA PRO A 159 -13.34 -14.74 -8.24
C PRO A 159 -12.69 -14.73 -6.84
N HIS A 160 -13.47 -14.54 -5.77
CA HIS A 160 -12.95 -14.37 -4.41
C HIS A 160 -13.33 -15.52 -3.46
N GLU A 161 -14.28 -16.37 -3.85
CA GLU A 161 -14.85 -17.42 -3.03
C GLU A 161 -13.80 -18.42 -2.53
N ALA A 162 -12.96 -18.96 -3.43
CA ALA A 162 -11.91 -19.89 -3.04
C ALA A 162 -10.88 -19.28 -2.08
N LYS A 163 -10.58 -17.98 -2.23
CA LYS A 163 -9.64 -17.28 -1.36
C LYS A 163 -10.24 -17.06 0.03
N LEU A 164 -11.45 -16.53 0.10
CA LEU A 164 -12.16 -16.27 1.36
C LEU A 164 -12.44 -17.58 2.12
N GLN A 165 -12.82 -18.65 1.42
CA GLN A 165 -13.01 -19.97 2.04
C GLN A 165 -11.71 -20.49 2.67
N ARG A 166 -10.56 -20.29 2.01
CA ARG A 166 -9.25 -20.65 2.57
C ARG A 166 -8.93 -19.82 3.82
N GLU A 167 -9.16 -18.51 3.78
CA GLU A 167 -8.92 -17.63 4.93
C GLU A 167 -9.84 -17.99 6.12
N ILE A 168 -11.12 -18.28 5.87
CA ILE A 168 -12.06 -18.77 6.89
C ILE A 168 -11.57 -20.08 7.50
N ALA A 169 -11.11 -21.03 6.68
CA ALA A 169 -10.58 -22.30 7.17
C ALA A 169 -9.32 -22.12 8.04
N GLU A 170 -8.42 -21.23 7.63
CA GLU A 170 -7.21 -20.90 8.40
C GLU A 170 -7.57 -20.30 9.78
N ARG A 171 -8.46 -19.31 9.81
CA ARG A 171 -8.92 -18.70 11.07
C ARG A 171 -9.69 -19.67 11.95
N THR A 172 -10.46 -20.59 11.36
CA THR A 172 -11.16 -21.64 12.12
C THR A 172 -10.18 -22.59 12.82
N LEU A 173 -9.05 -22.92 12.18
CA LEU A 173 -8.00 -23.72 12.81
C LEU A 173 -7.28 -22.96 13.92
N GLU A 174 -7.04 -21.67 13.72
CA GLU A 174 -6.45 -20.80 14.75
C GLU A 174 -7.37 -20.67 15.97
N LEU A 175 -8.67 -20.48 15.76
CA LEU A 175 -9.67 -20.42 16.82
C LEU A 175 -9.62 -21.68 17.69
N ARG A 176 -9.56 -22.87 17.08
CA ARG A 176 -9.44 -24.14 17.80
C ARG A 176 -8.16 -24.24 18.63
N ARG A 177 -7.03 -23.75 18.13
CA ARG A 177 -5.77 -23.72 18.90
C ARG A 177 -5.88 -22.81 20.12
N VAL A 178 -6.52 -21.65 19.97
CA VAL A 178 -6.76 -20.74 21.09
C VAL A 178 -7.71 -21.37 22.11
N GLU A 179 -8.76 -22.07 21.67
CA GLU A 179 -9.65 -22.83 22.57
C GLU A 179 -8.91 -23.92 23.35
N GLU A 180 -7.98 -24.62 22.72
CA GLU A 180 -7.13 -25.61 23.40
C GLU A 180 -6.25 -24.95 24.46
N LEU A 181 -5.60 -23.83 24.15
CA LEU A 181 -4.79 -23.05 25.10
C LEU A 181 -5.63 -22.57 26.29
N MET A 182 -6.84 -22.03 26.03
CA MET A 182 -7.77 -21.60 27.08
C MET A 182 -8.21 -22.74 28.01
N LYS A 183 -8.24 -23.99 27.53
CA LYS A 183 -8.55 -25.17 28.36
C LYS A 183 -7.37 -25.63 29.21
N MET A 184 -6.14 -25.32 28.82
CA MET A 184 -4.95 -25.68 29.60
C MET A 184 -4.63 -24.66 30.70
N ASP A 185 -5.06 -23.40 30.53
CA ASP A 185 -4.85 -22.31 31.48
C ASP A 185 -5.91 -22.25 32.62
N ASN A 186 -6.98 -23.05 32.54
CA ASN A 186 -8.02 -23.20 33.56
C ASN A 186 -7.83 -24.49 34.37
#